data_AF-A0A538JWT4-F1
#
_entry.id   AF-A0A538JWT4-F1
#
_cell.length_a   1.000
_cell.length_b   1.000
_cell.length_c   1.000
_cell.angle_alpha   90.00
_cell.angle_beta   90.00
_cell.angle_gamma   90.00
#
_symmetry.space_group_name_H-M   'P 1'
#
loop_
_entity.id
_entity.type
_entity.pdbx_description
1 polymer ?
#
loop_
_entity_poly.entity_id
_entity_poly.type
_entity_poly.pdbx_seq_one_letter_code
_entity_poly.pdbx_strand_id
1 'polypeptide(L)' 'MQNESDSASILRNVLADEQGYTGEGDDLKAALNDAYEKGKAAGHRVFRVKDIYIRGDNPLSGYAVVIIPHG' A
#
# COMPACT_ATOMS: atom_id res chain seq x y z
N MET A 1 14.69 -12.68 16.86
CA MET A 1 13.32 -12.13 16.81
C MET A 1 13.32 -10.60 16.60
N GLN A 2 14.31 -10.01 15.93
CA GLN A 2 14.41 -8.54 15.78
C GLN A 2 14.11 -8.00 14.38
N ASN A 3 14.10 -8.84 13.33
CA ASN A 3 13.99 -8.34 11.95
C ASN A 3 12.56 -8.04 11.48
N GLU A 4 11.54 -8.58 12.14
CA GLU A 4 10.15 -8.41 11.71
C GLU A 4 9.61 -6.99 11.95
N SER A 5 10.12 -6.36 13.02
CA SER A 5 9.78 -4.99 13.42
C SER A 5 10.33 -3.95 12.45
N ASP A 6 11.45 -4.25 11.79
CA ASP A 6 12.19 -3.25 11.00
C ASP A 6 11.62 -3.12 9.57
N SER A 7 11.31 -4.23 8.89
CA SER A 7 10.74 -4.18 7.55
C SER A 7 9.33 -3.58 7.52
N ALA A 8 8.50 -3.93 8.50
CA ALA A 8 7.13 -3.40 8.61
C ALA A 8 7.11 -1.90 8.96
N SER A 9 8.07 -1.45 9.78
CA SER A 9 8.20 -0.02 10.11
C SER A 9 8.77 0.80 8.96
N ILE A 10 9.71 0.26 8.18
CA ILE A 10 10.22 0.89 6.95
C ILE A 10 9.08 1.12 5.96
N LEU A 11 8.28 0.09 5.67
CA LEU A 11 7.18 0.22 4.72
C LEU A 11 6.14 1.24 5.21
N ARG A 12 5.81 1.24 6.50
CA ARG A 12 4.90 2.24 7.07
C ARG A 12 5.44 3.65 6.95
N ASN A 13 6.74 3.87 7.17
CA ASN A 13 7.36 5.19 7.01
C ASN A 13 7.33 5.63 5.55
N VAL A 14 7.66 4.73 4.61
CA VAL A 14 7.55 5.01 3.18
C VAL A 14 6.12 5.38 2.82
N LEU A 15 5.14 4.56 3.21
CA LEU A 15 3.72 4.80 2.92
C LEU A 15 3.15 6.05 3.60
N ALA A 16 3.65 6.46 4.77
CA ALA A 16 3.20 7.66 5.48
C ALA A 16 3.61 8.96 4.76
N ASP A 17 4.72 8.93 4.02
CA ASP A 17 5.20 10.08 3.26
C ASP A 17 4.54 10.18 1.87
N GLU A 18 3.77 9.17 1.47
CA GLU A 18 3.13 9.14 0.17
C GLU A 18 1.83 9.94 0.15
N GLN A 19 1.77 10.96 -0.71
CA GLN A 19 0.49 11.58 -1.07
C GLN A 19 -0.36 10.56 -1.81
N GLY A 20 -1.44 10.07 -1.20
CA GLY A 20 -2.39 9.14 -1.81
C GLY A 20 -3.12 8.22 -0.84
N TYR A 21 -3.78 7.21 -1.41
CA TYR A 21 -4.43 6.13 -0.68
C TYR A 21 -3.54 4.90 -0.75
N THR A 22 -3.18 4.38 0.41
CA THR A 22 -2.29 3.23 0.56
C THR A 22 -3.12 1.96 0.76
N GLY A 23 -2.71 0.88 0.11
CA GLY A 23 -3.34 -0.43 0.26
C GLY A 23 -2.32 -1.51 0.51
N GLU A 24 -2.70 -2.51 1.29
CA GLU A 24 -1.86 -3.63 1.68
C GLU A 24 -2.57 -4.97 1.45
N GLY A 25 -1.81 -6.01 1.11
CA GLY A 25 -2.36 -7.36 0.99
C GLY A 25 -1.30 -8.42 0.68
N ASP A 26 -1.68 -9.69 0.82
CA ASP A 26 -0.79 -10.84 0.54
C ASP A 26 -0.47 -10.96 -0.96
N ASP A 27 -1.34 -10.43 -1.82
CA ASP A 27 -1.15 -10.33 -3.27
C ASP A 27 -1.44 -8.91 -3.79
N LEU A 28 -1.02 -8.63 -5.03
CA LEU A 28 -1.19 -7.32 -5.67
C LEU A 28 -2.66 -6.92 -5.82
N LYS A 29 -3.56 -7.88 -6.05
CA LYS A 29 -4.99 -7.62 -6.24
C LYS A 29 -5.62 -7.19 -4.92
N ALA A 30 -5.27 -7.84 -3.81
CA ALA A 30 -5.71 -7.48 -2.47
C ALA A 30 -5.23 -6.07 -2.10
N ALA A 31 -3.95 -5.75 -2.33
CA ALA A 31 -3.41 -4.43 -2.07
C ALA A 31 -4.09 -3.33 -2.92
N LEU A 32 -4.34 -3.59 -4.21
CA LEU A 32 -5.07 -2.65 -5.08
C LEU A 32 -6.51 -2.42 -4.62
N ASN A 33 -7.21 -3.49 -4.24
CA ASN A 33 -8.59 -3.39 -3.74
C ASN A 33 -8.64 -2.60 -2.43
N ASP A 34 -7.74 -2.85 -1.49
CA ASP A 34 -7.68 -2.10 -0.22
C ASP A 34 -7.43 -0.61 -0.46
N ALA A 35 -6.45 -0.26 -1.31
CA ALA A 35 -6.18 1.13 -1.70
C ALA A 35 -7.41 1.78 -2.37
N TYR A 36 -8.06 1.05 -3.29
CA TYR A 36 -9.23 1.52 -4.02
C TYR A 36 -10.43 1.76 -3.11
N GLU A 37 -10.72 0.85 -2.18
CA GLU A 37 -11.84 1.03 -1.24
C GLU A 37 -11.63 2.25 -0.35
N LYS A 38 -10.41 2.50 0.13
CA LYS A 38 -10.05 3.71 0.87
C LYS A 38 -10.24 4.98 0.04
N GLY A 39 -9.75 4.98 -1.20
CA GLY A 39 -9.93 6.13 -2.11
C GLY A 39 -11.40 6.37 -2.49
N LYS A 40 -12.17 5.30 -2.70
CA LYS A 40 -13.60 5.33 -3.01
C LYS A 40 -14.40 5.88 -1.83
N ALA A 41 -14.05 5.50 -0.60
CA ALA A 41 -14.68 6.02 0.62
C ALA A 41 -14.48 7.54 0.77
N ALA A 42 -13.38 8.08 0.26
CA ALA A 42 -13.13 9.52 0.19
C ALA A 42 -13.80 10.24 -0.99
N GLY A 43 -14.59 9.53 -1.82
CA GLY A 43 -15.41 10.11 -2.88
C GLY A 43 -14.75 10.18 -4.27
N HIS A 44 -13.51 9.72 -4.42
CA HIS A 44 -12.85 9.66 -5.72
C HIS A 44 -13.27 8.40 -6.49
N ARG A 45 -13.20 8.47 -7.83
CA ARG A 45 -13.70 7.39 -8.73
C ARG A 45 -12.67 6.88 -9.70
N VAL A 46 -11.67 7.69 -10.02
CA VAL A 46 -10.60 7.37 -10.96
C VAL A 46 -9.29 7.61 -10.24
N PHE A 47 -8.38 6.66 -10.37
CA PHE A 47 -7.09 6.70 -9.71
C PHE A 47 -6.01 6.29 -10.71
N ARG A 48 -4.83 6.89 -10.58
CA ARG A 48 -3.60 6.36 -11.16
C ARG A 48 -2.84 5.61 -10.08
N VAL A 49 -2.25 4.49 -10.45
CA VAL A 49 -1.26 3.81 -9.61
C VAL A 49 -0.02 4.69 -9.59
N LYS A 50 0.46 5.00 -8.38
CA LYS A 50 1.67 5.79 -8.17
C LYS A 50 2.85 4.85 -7.95
N ASP A 51 2.77 4.03 -6.92
CA ASP A 51 3.86 3.14 -6.49
C ASP A 51 3.32 1.75 -6.15
N ILE A 52 4.15 0.73 -6.40
CA ILE A 52 3.91 -0.66 -6.00
C ILE A 52 5.16 -1.14 -5.27
N TYR A 53 4.96 -1.60 -4.05
CA TYR A 53 5.98 -2.16 -3.19
C TYR A 53 5.76 -3.66 -3.05
N ILE A 54 6.86 -4.43 -3.16
CA ILE A 54 6.87 -5.86 -2.91
C ILE A 54 7.61 -6.09 -1.59
N ARG A 55 6.94 -6.71 -0.63
CA ARG A 55 7.54 -7.14 0.63
C ARG A 55 8.18 -8.52 0.44
N GLY A 56 9.49 -8.58 0.63
CA GLY A 56 10.23 -9.85 0.71
C GLY A 56 10.08 -10.52 2.08
N ASP A 57 10.53 -11.77 2.20
CA ASP A 57 10.33 -12.61 3.38
C ASP A 57 10.97 -12.02 4.66
N ASN A 58 10.11 -11.57 5.59
CA ASN A 58 10.10 -11.78 7.06
C ASN A 58 9.49 -10.55 7.80
N PRO A 59 8.29 -10.63 8.44
CA PRO A 59 7.45 -11.82 8.65
C PRO A 59 6.37 -12.06 7.59
N LEU A 60 6.12 -11.09 6.72
CA LEU A 60 4.98 -11.10 5.81
C LEU A 60 5.47 -10.76 4.40
N SER A 61 5.48 -11.77 3.55
CA SER A 61 5.52 -11.61 2.10
C SER A 61 4.19 -11.00 1.64
N GLY A 62 4.24 -9.99 0.78
CA GLY A 62 3.02 -9.36 0.29
C GLY A 62 3.29 -8.12 -0.56
N TYR A 63 2.24 -7.35 -0.79
CA TYR A 63 2.26 -6.15 -1.61
C TYR A 63 1.75 -4.96 -0.81
N ALA A 64 2.26 -3.79 -1.16
CA ALA A 64 1.63 -2.53 -0.83
C ALA A 64 1.56 -1.66 -2.07
N VAL A 65 0.51 -0.86 -2.18
CA VAL A 65 0.25 -0.02 -3.34
C VAL A 65 -0.13 1.37 -2.88
N VAL A 66 0.33 2.38 -3.61
CA VAL A 66 -0.13 3.76 -3.47
C VAL A 66 -0.91 4.12 -4.73
N ILE A 67 -2.15 4.57 -4.55
CA ILE A 67 -2.94 5.16 -5.63
C ILE A 67 -3.25 6.62 -5.32
N ILE A 68 -3.37 7.44 -6.36
CA ILE A 68 -3.79 8.83 -6.23
C ILE A 68 -4.95 9.14 -7.15
N PRO A 69 -5.92 9.96 -6.71
CA PRO A 69 -7.00 10.41 -7.58
C PRO A 69 -6.46 10.98 -8.89
N HIS A 70 -7.14 10.67 -9.98
CA HIS A 70 -6.87 11.24 -11.28
C HIS A 70 -8.15 11.91 -11.79
N GLY A 71 -8.16 13.23 -11.81
CA GLY A 71 -9.33 14.06 -12.10
C GLY A 71 -9.20 15.41 -11.44
#